data_AF-D6TEY4-F1
#
_entry.id   AF-D6TEY4-F1
#
_cell.length_a   1.000
_cell.length_b   1.000
_cell.length_c   1.000
_cell.angle_alpha   90.00
_cell.angle_beta   90.00
_cell.angle_gamma   90.00
#
_symmetry.space_group_name_H-M   'P 1'
#
loop_
_entity.id
_entity.type
_entity.pdbx_description
1 polymer ?
#
loop_
_entity_poly.entity_id
_entity_poly.type
_entity_poly.pdbx_seq_one_letter_code
_entity_poly.pdbx_strand_id
1 'polypeptide(L)'
;MSRRRKKFDVKNAALGVAVIALTGAALREQLRKPQEERTWEGQILGVPYDFRAPTPERIRERMWNPNTSSIFTPHIFGVGWTINFYPLVHPKSRNEAERELSRV
;
A
#
# COMPACT_ATOMS: atom_id res chain seq x y z
N MET A 1 -15.35 41.25 -10.77
CA MET A 1 -15.01 39.96 -10.12
C MET A 1 -14.97 38.86 -11.17
N SER A 2 -13.77 38.38 -11.57
CA SER A 2 -13.66 37.27 -12.53
C SER A 2 -13.64 35.94 -11.77
N ARG A 3 -14.63 35.07 -12.03
CA ARG A 3 -14.66 33.69 -11.52
C ARG A 3 -13.73 32.87 -12.40
N ARG A 4 -12.49 32.65 -11.95
CA ARG A 4 -11.55 31.72 -12.59
C ARG A 4 -12.18 30.32 -12.56
N ARG A 5 -12.72 29.84 -13.68
CA ARG A 5 -13.16 28.43 -13.80
C ARG A 5 -11.91 27.55 -13.61
N LYS A 6 -11.85 26.81 -12.50
CA LYS A 6 -10.85 25.74 -12.33
C LYS A 6 -11.03 24.78 -13.50
N LYS A 7 -10.01 24.64 -14.36
CA LYS A 7 -10.00 23.62 -15.42
C LYS A 7 -10.06 22.26 -14.73
N PHE A 8 -11.00 21.42 -15.13
CA PHE A 8 -11.14 20.06 -14.62
C PHE A 8 -9.91 19.25 -15.07
N ASP A 9 -9.16 18.71 -14.12
CA ASP A 9 -7.97 17.90 -14.41
C ASP A 9 -8.38 16.44 -14.56
N VAL A 10 -8.53 16.01 -15.81
CA VAL A 10 -8.94 14.65 -16.17
C VAL A 10 -7.99 13.59 -15.58
N LYS A 11 -6.70 13.92 -15.38
CA LYS A 11 -5.73 12.97 -14.80
C LYS A 11 -6.02 12.72 -13.32
N ASN A 12 -6.24 13.79 -12.56
CA ASN A 12 -6.60 13.68 -11.15
C ASN A 12 -7.97 13.00 -10.97
N ALA A 13 -8.91 13.26 -11.89
CA ALA A 13 -10.19 12.59 -11.90
C ALA A 13 -10.03 11.08 -12.17
N ALA A 14 -9.23 10.69 -13.16
CA ALA A 14 -8.97 9.28 -13.48
C ALA A 14 -8.28 8.55 -12.31
N LEU A 15 -7.28 9.18 -11.68
CA LEU A 15 -6.62 8.63 -10.49
C LEU A 15 -7.63 8.45 -9.34
N GLY A 16 -8.46 9.46 -9.08
CA GLY A 16 -9.51 9.38 -8.06
C GLY A 16 -10.49 8.23 -8.33
N VAL A 17 -10.93 8.07 -9.58
CA VAL A 17 -11.80 6.96 -9.99
C VAL A 17 -11.12 5.60 -9.77
N ALA A 18 -9.84 5.47 -10.10
CA ALA A 18 -9.09 4.23 -9.87
C ALA A 18 -9.00 3.88 -8.38
N VAL A 19 -8.69 4.85 -7.51
CA VAL A 19 -8.65 4.66 -6.05
C VAL A 19 -10.02 4.25 -5.50
N ILE A 20 -11.09 4.91 -5.93
CA ILE A 20 -12.47 4.56 -5.54
C ILE A 20 -12.82 3.15 -6.00
N ALA A 21 -12.49 2.79 -7.24
CA ALA A 21 -12.78 1.47 -7.79
C ALA A 21 -12.04 0.36 -7.03
N LEU A 22 -10.76 0.53 -6.72
CA LEU A 22 -9.97 -0.43 -5.95
C LEU A 22 -10.50 -0.57 -4.51
N THR A 23 -10.85 0.55 -3.87
CA THR A 23 -11.42 0.55 -2.53
C THR A 23 -12.78 -0.16 -2.51
N GLY A 24 -13.66 0.15 -3.46
CA GLY A 24 -14.96 -0.50 -3.60
C GLY A 24 -14.83 -2.00 -3.90
N ALA A 25 -13.86 -2.40 -4.72
CA ALA A 25 -13.58 -3.81 -5.01
C ALA A 25 -13.11 -4.57 -3.76
N ALA A 26 -12.19 -3.98 -2.99
CA ALA A 26 -11.68 -4.58 -1.74
C ALA A 26 -12.79 -4.72 -0.68
N LEU A 27 -13.61 -3.68 -0.49
CA LEU A 27 -14.76 -3.74 0.41
C LEU A 27 -15.78 -4.79 -0.05
N ARG A 28 -16.07 -4.86 -1.36
CA ARG A 28 -16.97 -5.87 -1.93
C ARG A 28 -16.45 -7.29 -1.73
N GLU A 29 -15.14 -7.51 -1.88
CA GLU A 29 -14.52 -8.81 -1.62
C GLU A 29 -14.74 -9.26 -0.18
N GLN A 30 -14.51 -8.38 0.80
CA GLN A 30 -14.64 -8.69 2.22
C GLN A 30 -16.11 -8.84 2.65
N LEU A 31 -17.00 -7.97 2.18
CA LEU A 31 -18.42 -8.02 2.53
C LEU A 31 -19.16 -9.24 1.94
N ARG A 32 -18.62 -9.85 0.88
CA ARG A 32 -19.13 -11.10 0.31
C ARG A 32 -18.81 -12.34 1.15
N LYS A 33 -17.81 -12.27 2.01
CA LYS A 33 -17.44 -13.35 2.92
C LYS A 33 -18.40 -13.36 4.13
N PRO A 34 -18.72 -14.55 4.69
CA PRO A 34 -19.30 -14.66 6.03
C PRO A 34 -18.49 -13.85 7.03
N GLN A 35 -19.13 -13.33 8.08
CA GLN A 35 -18.49 -12.38 9.01
C GLN A 35 -17.23 -12.97 9.66
N GLU A 36 -17.24 -14.27 9.93
CA GLU A 36 -16.18 -15.04 10.57
C GLU A 36 -14.96 -15.23 9.66
N GLU A 37 -15.15 -15.15 8.34
CA GLU A 37 -14.11 -15.32 7.32
C GLU A 37 -13.50 -13.98 6.87
N ARG A 38 -13.98 -12.84 7.37
CA ARG A 38 -13.48 -11.51 7.00
C ARG A 38 -12.15 -11.23 7.67
N THR A 39 -11.10 -11.17 6.86
CA THR A 39 -9.75 -10.82 7.31
C THR A 39 -9.50 -9.32 7.30
N TRP A 40 -10.27 -8.56 6.50
CA TRP A 40 -10.08 -7.13 6.24
C TRP A 40 -8.70 -6.78 5.67
N GLU A 41 -7.96 -7.76 5.16
CA GLU A 41 -6.68 -7.61 4.47
C GLU A 41 -6.62 -8.48 3.22
N GLY A 42 -5.83 -8.08 2.24
CA GLY A 42 -5.68 -8.81 0.98
C GLY A 42 -4.99 -7.99 -0.11
N GLN A 43 -5.22 -8.34 -1.37
CA GLN A 43 -4.73 -7.59 -2.52
C GLN A 43 -5.72 -7.65 -3.70
N ILE A 44 -5.84 -6.56 -4.45
CA ILE A 44 -6.63 -6.45 -5.68
C ILE A 44 -5.69 -6.03 -6.80
N LEU A 45 -5.57 -6.82 -7.86
CA LEU A 45 -4.69 -6.53 -9.01
C LEU A 45 -3.23 -6.22 -8.59
N GLY A 46 -2.72 -6.93 -7.58
CA GLY A 46 -1.39 -6.71 -7.01
C GLY A 46 -1.29 -5.52 -6.04
N VAL A 47 -2.34 -4.72 -5.88
CA VAL A 47 -2.41 -3.62 -4.92
C VAL A 47 -2.85 -4.15 -3.55
N PRO A 48 -2.01 -4.08 -2.50
CA PRO A 48 -2.39 -4.54 -1.17
C PRO A 48 -3.48 -3.67 -0.55
N TYR A 49 -4.26 -4.23 0.37
CA TYR A 49 -5.11 -3.46 1.26
C TYR A 49 -5.13 -4.06 2.67
N ASP A 50 -5.33 -3.20 3.67
CA ASP A 50 -5.50 -3.57 5.08
C ASP A 50 -6.46 -2.56 5.73
N PHE A 51 -7.64 -2.99 6.17
CA PHE A 51 -8.65 -2.15 6.82
C PHE A 51 -8.73 -2.40 8.33
N ARG A 52 -7.80 -3.16 8.90
CA ARG A 52 -7.72 -3.35 10.35
C ARG A 52 -7.13 -2.10 10.99
N ALA A 53 -7.57 -1.76 12.20
CA ALA A 53 -7.03 -0.61 12.92
C ALA A 53 -5.49 -0.70 13.00
N PRO A 54 -4.76 0.38 12.67
CA PRO A 54 -3.32 0.37 12.75
C PRO A 54 -2.86 0.26 14.21
N THR A 55 -1.82 -0.53 14.45
CA THR A 55 -1.15 -0.62 15.76
C THR A 55 0.24 0.00 15.68
N PRO A 56 0.78 0.54 16.80
CA PRO A 56 2.15 1.06 16.85
C PRO A 56 3.19 0.03 16.37
N GLU A 57 3.00 -1.23 16.71
CA GLU A 57 3.86 -2.35 16.31
C GLU A 57 3.83 -2.51 14.79
N ARG A 58 2.64 -2.55 14.18
CA ARG A 58 2.49 -2.68 12.73
C ARG A 58 3.04 -1.47 11.99
N ILE A 59 2.86 -0.26 12.51
CA ILE A 59 3.44 0.96 11.91
C ILE A 59 4.97 0.82 11.85
N ARG A 60 5.61 0.42 12.96
CA ARG A 60 7.05 0.17 13.00
C ARG A 60 7.47 -0.93 12.02
N GLU A 61 6.77 -2.05 12.00
CA GLU A 61 7.05 -3.18 11.09
C GLU A 61 6.88 -2.85 9.60
N ARG A 62 6.04 -1.87 9.24
CA ARG A 62 5.84 -1.50 7.83
C ARG A 62 6.73 -0.35 7.39
N MET A 63 7.03 0.61 8.28
CA MET A 63 7.81 1.81 7.96
C MET A 63 9.29 1.71 8.33
N TRP A 64 9.67 0.84 9.25
CA TRP A 64 11.04 0.74 9.76
C TRP A 64 11.43 -0.71 10.06
N ASN A 65 11.44 -1.54 9.01
CA ASN A 65 11.77 -2.94 9.12
C ASN A 65 13.21 -3.21 8.66
N PRO A 66 14.14 -3.51 9.59
CA PRO A 66 15.52 -3.81 9.24
C PRO A 66 15.71 -5.21 8.62
N ASN A 67 14.72 -6.09 8.74
CA ASN A 67 14.83 -7.48 8.33
C ASN A 67 14.51 -7.71 6.84
N THR A 68 14.12 -6.66 6.12
CA THR A 68 13.83 -6.74 4.68
C THR A 68 14.51 -5.61 3.93
N SER A 69 15.01 -5.92 2.73
CA SER A 69 15.52 -4.93 1.77
C SER A 69 14.41 -4.29 0.92
N SER A 70 13.15 -4.75 1.06
CA SER A 70 12.02 -4.19 0.32
C SER A 70 11.69 -2.77 0.79
N ILE A 71 11.65 -1.83 -0.15
CA ILE A 71 11.22 -0.44 0.07
C ILE A 71 9.69 -0.38 0.19
N PHE A 72 8.96 -1.22 -0.55
CA PHE A 72 7.51 -1.25 -0.50
C PHE A 72 7.04 -2.37 0.43
N THR A 73 6.18 -2.02 1.38
CA THR A 73 5.52 -2.97 2.28
C THR A 73 4.01 -2.88 2.10
N PRO A 74 3.24 -3.93 2.47
CA PRO A 74 1.78 -3.83 2.48
C PRO A 74 1.32 -2.64 3.32
N HIS A 75 0.24 -1.97 2.89
CA HIS A 75 -0.22 -0.74 3.53
C HIS A 75 -0.49 -0.90 5.03
N ILE A 76 -0.22 0.15 5.80
CA ILE A 76 -0.59 0.20 7.23
C ILE A 76 -2.11 0.20 7.41
N PHE A 77 -2.81 1.00 6.59
CA PHE A 77 -4.26 1.14 6.62
C PHE A 77 -4.80 1.73 5.31
N GLY A 78 -5.76 1.08 4.66
CA GLY A 78 -6.36 1.48 3.39
C GLY A 78 -5.92 0.60 2.22
N VAL A 79 -5.84 1.18 1.03
CA VAL A 79 -5.45 0.49 -0.22
C VAL A 79 -4.15 1.09 -0.75
N GLY A 80 -3.12 0.26 -0.96
CA GLY A 80 -1.83 0.66 -1.51
C GLY A 80 -0.63 0.00 -0.83
N TRP A 81 0.49 0.72 -0.86
CA TRP A 81 1.73 0.30 -0.21
C TRP A 81 2.17 1.36 0.81
N THR A 82 2.92 0.92 1.80
CA THR A 82 3.66 1.78 2.71
C THR A 82 5.14 1.77 2.29
N ILE A 83 5.86 2.85 2.59
CA ILE A 83 7.29 2.94 2.38
C ILE A 83 8.00 2.48 3.67
N ASN A 84 8.86 1.47 3.54
CA ASN A 84 9.86 1.13 4.54
C ASN A 84 11.08 2.04 4.34
N PHE A 85 11.33 2.92 5.30
CA PHE A 85 12.41 3.90 5.23
C PHE A 85 13.76 3.34 5.65
N TYR A 86 13.80 2.19 6.34
CA TYR A 86 15.06 1.62 6.84
C TYR A 86 16.09 1.34 5.72
N PRO A 87 15.72 0.69 4.58
CA PRO A 87 16.67 0.44 3.50
C PRO A 87 17.15 1.70 2.78
N LEU A 88 16.39 2.81 2.87
CA LEU A 88 16.76 4.08 2.24
C LEU A 88 17.90 4.79 2.99
N VAL A 89 17.96 4.62 4.32
CA VAL A 89 19.01 5.19 5.16
C VAL A 89 20.13 4.20 5.49
N HIS A 90 19.88 2.89 5.35
CA HIS A 90 20.86 1.81 5.50
C HIS A 90 20.96 0.98 4.21
N PRO A 91 21.51 1.54 3.12
CA PRO A 91 21.63 0.81 1.87
C PRO A 91 22.58 -0.37 2.04
N LYS A 92 22.13 -1.58 1.69
CA LYS A 92 23.01 -2.76 1.62
C LYS A 92 24.03 -2.55 0.50
N SER A 93 25.22 -3.14 0.66
CA SER A 93 26.22 -3.13 -0.42
C SER A 93 25.65 -3.83 -1.66
N ARG A 94 26.01 -3.36 -2.87
CA ARG A 94 25.52 -3.92 -4.14
C ARG A 94 25.69 -5.45 -4.20
N ASN A 95 26.81 -5.94 -3.70
CA ASN A 95 27.16 -7.36 -3.69
C ASN A 95 26.29 -8.20 -2.72
N GLU A 96 25.73 -7.59 -1.67
CA GLU A 96 24.79 -8.25 -0.75
C GLU A 96 23.38 -8.26 -1.33
N ALA A 97 22.96 -7.16 -1.97
CA ALA A 97 21.67 -7.09 -2.65
C ALA A 97 21.60 -8.11 -3.81
N GLU A 98 22.66 -8.23 -4.61
CA GLU A 98 22.76 -9.21 -5.70
C GLU A 98 22.70 -10.65 -5.17
N ARG A 99 23.29 -10.93 -4.00
CA ARG A 99 23.20 -12.25 -3.35
C ARG A 99 21.79 -12.57 -2.84
N GLU A 100 21.07 -11.61 -2.27
CA GLU A 100 19.68 -11.82 -1.86
C GLU A 100 18.75 -12.06 -3.05
N LEU A 101 18.90 -11.30 -4.13
CA LEU A 101 18.10 -11.47 -5.35
C LEU A 101 18.34 -12.83 -6.02
N SER A 102 19.54 -13.39 -5.91
CA SER A 102 19.87 -14.72 -6.46
C SER A 102 19.30 -15.91 -5.66
N ARG A 103 18.79 -15.67 -4.44
CA ARG A 103 18.23 -16.72 -3.57
C ARG A 103 16.72 -16.88 -3.69
N VAL A 104 16.04 -15.97 -4.38
CA VAL A 104 14.59 -15.96 -4.59
C VAL A 104 14.28 -16.50 -5.99
#